data_AF-A0A163SHW7-F1
#
_entry.id   AF-A0A163SHW7-F1
#
_cell.length_a   1.000
_cell.length_b   1.000
_cell.length_c   1.000
_cell.angle_alpha   90.00
_cell.angle_beta   90.00
_cell.angle_gamma   90.00
#
_symmetry.space_group_name_H-M   'P 1'
#
loop_
_entity.id
_entity.type
_entity.pdbx_description
1 polymer ?
#
loop_
_entity_poly.entity_id
_entity_poly.type
_entity_poly.pdbx_seq_one_letter_code
_entity_poly.pdbx_strand_id
1 'polypeptide(L)'
;MCIFRSVTEEVRLARISFRKQTRVKRLVLGSFLACIAATLQTAGGFLPGIGYFISPFATLPILLGSLFSLQMGIMSYFLTIPLLLIVFPSELFIFPLTTGLLGVGIGAGFYFFKKRWSVICIGALTLTLGIMILLYVFHFPVLGPVASHSFSFLTAGSILIFSFLYSWLWVELGILFFKKFKPFIL
;
A
#
# COMPACT_ATOMS: atom_id res chain seq x y z
N MET A 1 -6.58 -16.49 -22.57
CA MET A 1 -6.57 -17.47 -21.46
C MET A 1 -5.17 -17.58 -20.86
N CYS A 2 -4.82 -16.75 -19.86
CA CYS A 2 -3.64 -16.92 -18.99
C CYS A 2 -3.74 -16.02 -17.73
N ILE A 3 -4.95 -15.72 -17.26
CA ILE A 3 -5.19 -14.67 -16.26
C ILE A 3 -5.33 -15.25 -14.83
N PHE A 4 -5.54 -16.57 -14.70
CA PHE A 4 -5.99 -17.20 -13.45
C PHE A 4 -4.98 -18.13 -12.75
N ARG A 5 -3.79 -18.41 -13.32
CA ARG A 5 -2.84 -19.38 -12.73
C ARG A 5 -1.64 -18.71 -12.02
N SER A 6 -1.50 -19.06 -10.74
CA SER A 6 -0.28 -19.18 -9.91
C SER A 6 0.61 -17.99 -9.52
N VAL A 7 0.26 -16.71 -9.73
CA VAL A 7 1.11 -15.64 -9.14
C VAL A 7 1.13 -15.71 -7.61
N THR A 8 0.03 -16.09 -6.96
CA THR A 8 0.02 -16.31 -5.52
C THR A 8 0.97 -17.43 -5.09
N GLU A 9 1.10 -18.50 -5.88
CA GLU A 9 2.04 -19.59 -5.59
C GLU A 9 3.49 -19.14 -5.83
N GLU A 10 3.77 -18.34 -6.85
CA GLU A 10 5.10 -17.74 -7.06
C GLU A 10 5.50 -16.85 -5.87
N VAL A 11 4.59 -15.99 -5.39
CA VAL A 11 4.79 -15.15 -4.20
C VAL A 11 5.01 -16.01 -2.96
N ARG A 12 4.24 -17.10 -2.81
CA ARG A 12 4.37 -18.03 -1.68
C ARG A 12 5.73 -18.74 -1.69
N LEU A 13 6.17 -19.27 -2.82
CA LEU A 13 7.47 -19.93 -2.96
C LEU A 13 8.63 -18.97 -2.68
N ALA A 14 8.56 -17.76 -3.23
CA ALA A 14 9.55 -16.71 -2.97
C ALA A 14 9.60 -16.35 -1.48
N ARG A 15 8.46 -16.24 -0.80
CA ARG A 15 8.40 -15.98 0.65
C ARG A 15 9.04 -17.09 1.47
N ILE A 16 8.80 -18.36 1.11
CA ILE A 16 9.45 -19.51 1.76
C ILE A 16 10.97 -19.42 1.60
N SER A 17 11.45 -19.11 0.40
CA SER A 17 12.88 -18.95 0.14
C SER A 17 13.45 -17.73 0.89
N PHE A 18 12.73 -16.61 0.91
CA PHE A 18 13.14 -15.38 1.59
C PHE A 18 13.21 -15.56 3.11
N ARG A 19 12.40 -16.46 3.69
CA ARG A 19 12.45 -16.81 5.12
C ARG A 19 13.78 -17.46 5.52
N LYS A 20 14.54 -18.04 4.58
CA LYS A 20 15.88 -18.60 4.83
C LYS A 20 16.95 -17.52 5.01
N GLN A 21 16.66 -16.28 4.62
CA GLN A 21 17.59 -15.15 4.77
C GLN A 21 17.74 -14.77 6.26
N THR A 22 18.89 -14.19 6.62
CA THR A 22 19.17 -13.79 8.00
C THR A 22 18.20 -12.71 8.49
N ARG A 23 17.95 -12.67 9.80
CA ARG A 23 17.09 -11.63 10.41
C ARG A 23 17.62 -10.23 10.13
N VAL A 24 18.94 -10.05 10.15
CA VAL A 24 19.61 -8.78 9.84
C VAL A 24 19.29 -8.33 8.41
N LYS A 25 19.42 -9.20 7.40
CA LYS A 25 19.10 -8.84 6.01
C LYS A 25 17.64 -8.42 5.84
N ARG A 26 16.71 -9.10 6.52
CA ARG A 26 15.28 -8.74 6.51
C ARG A 26 15.02 -7.38 7.16
N LEU A 27 15.69 -7.07 8.26
CA LEU A 27 15.58 -5.76 8.93
C LEU A 27 16.16 -4.63 8.08
N VAL A 28 17.35 -4.83 7.49
CA VAL A 28 17.99 -3.85 6.59
C VAL A 28 17.11 -3.58 5.37
N LEU A 29 16.57 -4.63 4.73
CA LEU A 29 15.67 -4.44 3.60
C LEU A 29 14.36 -3.74 4.00
N GLY A 30 13.76 -4.13 5.12
CA GLY A 30 12.54 -3.50 5.63
C GLY A 30 12.74 -2.02 5.96
N SER A 31 13.84 -1.66 6.61
CA SER A 31 14.17 -0.27 6.91
C SER A 31 14.46 0.54 5.65
N PHE A 32 15.19 -0.02 4.69
CA PHE A 32 15.42 0.62 3.39
C PHE A 32 14.11 0.90 2.64
N LEU A 33 13.18 -0.07 2.60
CA LEU A 33 11.87 0.12 2.00
C LEU A 33 11.03 1.19 2.74
N ALA A 34 11.14 1.28 4.06
CA ALA A 34 10.48 2.31 4.85
C ALA A 34 11.03 3.71 4.51
N CYS A 35 12.35 3.85 4.36
CA CYS A 35 12.97 5.11 3.95
C CYS A 35 12.49 5.53 2.55
N ILE A 36 12.43 4.60 1.59
CA ILE A 36 11.89 4.89 0.25
C ILE A 36 10.41 5.30 0.35
N ALA A 37 9.61 4.59 1.13
CA ALA A 37 8.20 4.92 1.32
C ALA A 37 8.01 6.33 1.92
N ALA A 38 8.81 6.66 2.94
CA ALA A 38 8.81 7.99 3.54
C ALA A 38 9.15 9.06 2.50
N THR A 39 10.27 8.92 1.79
CA THR A 39 10.69 9.89 0.76
C THR A 39 9.63 10.08 -0.32
N LEU A 40 9.06 9.00 -0.85
CA LEU A 40 8.00 9.09 -1.86
C LEU A 40 6.76 9.77 -1.31
N GLN A 41 6.33 9.42 -0.09
CA GLN A 41 5.15 10.02 0.50
C GLN A 41 5.34 11.52 0.78
N THR A 42 6.53 11.94 1.22
CA THR A 42 6.83 13.37 1.47
C THR A 42 6.68 14.24 0.23
N ALA A 43 6.72 13.66 -0.99
CA ALA A 43 6.47 14.40 -2.21
C ALA A 43 5.11 15.12 -2.19
N GLY A 44 4.08 14.53 -1.57
CA GLY A 44 2.74 15.14 -1.45
C GLY A 44 2.74 16.45 -0.68
N GLY A 45 3.56 16.54 0.38
CA GLY A 45 3.73 17.76 1.17
C GLY A 45 4.75 18.74 0.59
N PHE A 46 5.78 18.24 -0.10
CA PHE A 46 6.87 19.06 -0.63
C PHE A 46 6.52 19.75 -1.96
N LEU A 47 5.75 19.09 -2.84
CA LEU A 47 5.39 19.59 -4.17
C LEU A 47 3.86 19.62 -4.33
N PRO A 48 3.17 20.71 -3.95
CA PRO A 48 1.74 20.82 -4.14
C PRO A 48 1.35 20.57 -5.62
N GLY A 49 0.32 19.76 -5.85
CA GLY A 49 -0.08 19.35 -7.20
C GLY A 49 0.69 18.12 -7.69
N ILE A 50 1.89 18.31 -8.26
CA ILE A 50 2.66 17.21 -8.88
C ILE A 50 3.03 16.12 -7.85
N GLY A 51 3.35 16.52 -6.63
CA GLY A 51 3.68 15.63 -5.52
C GLY A 51 2.55 14.67 -5.14
N TYR A 52 1.29 15.06 -5.34
CA TYR A 52 0.14 14.15 -5.12
C TYR A 52 0.05 13.01 -6.13
N PHE A 53 0.70 13.13 -7.29
CA PHE A 53 0.84 12.03 -8.24
C PHE A 53 2.01 11.10 -7.89
N ILE A 54 2.99 11.60 -7.13
CA ILE A 54 4.20 10.85 -6.72
C ILE A 54 3.98 10.15 -5.38
N SER A 55 3.33 10.80 -4.42
CA SER A 55 3.08 10.26 -3.08
C SER A 55 2.43 8.87 -3.07
N PRO A 56 1.52 8.51 -3.99
CA PRO A 56 0.89 7.19 -3.93
C PRO A 56 1.86 6.06 -4.25
N PHE A 57 3.02 6.35 -4.88
CA PHE A 57 4.10 5.37 -5.06
C PHE A 57 4.73 4.89 -3.75
N ALA A 58 4.50 5.56 -2.62
CA ALA A 58 4.84 5.05 -1.30
C ALA A 58 4.14 3.73 -0.95
N THR A 59 3.04 3.40 -1.63
CA THR A 59 2.36 2.09 -1.55
C THR A 59 3.29 0.96 -1.99
N LEU A 60 4.13 1.21 -3.01
CA LEU A 60 4.91 0.17 -3.67
C LEU A 60 6.01 -0.44 -2.77
N PRO A 61 6.86 0.34 -2.06
CA PRO A 61 7.83 -0.24 -1.14
C PRO A 61 7.19 -1.06 -0.02
N ILE A 62 6.07 -0.59 0.54
CA ILE A 62 5.33 -1.30 1.59
C ILE A 62 4.74 -2.60 1.04
N LEU A 63 4.13 -2.54 -0.14
CA LEU A 63 3.60 -3.70 -0.84
C LEU A 63 4.70 -4.71 -1.16
N LEU A 64 5.81 -4.31 -1.76
CA LEU A 64 6.94 -5.20 -2.04
C LEU A 64 7.45 -5.86 -0.77
N GLY A 65 7.59 -5.10 0.31
CA GLY A 65 8.02 -5.65 1.58
C GLY A 65 7.06 -6.73 2.09
N SER A 66 5.77 -6.44 2.03
CA SER A 66 4.71 -7.37 2.45
C SER A 66 4.60 -8.64 1.57
N LEU A 67 4.95 -8.55 0.28
CA LEU A 67 4.98 -9.69 -0.65
C LEU A 67 6.10 -10.67 -0.27
N PHE A 68 7.33 -10.18 -0.08
CA PHE A 68 8.46 -11.00 0.37
C PHE A 68 8.28 -11.52 1.80
N SER A 69 7.75 -10.69 2.71
CA SER A 69 7.43 -11.08 4.08
C SER A 69 6.41 -10.14 4.68
N LEU A 70 5.23 -10.66 5.04
CA LEU A 70 4.16 -9.84 5.63
C LEU A 70 4.65 -9.07 6.88
N GLN A 71 5.43 -9.73 7.75
CA GLN A 71 6.06 -9.08 8.90
C GLN A 71 6.96 -7.91 8.51
N MET A 72 7.78 -8.07 7.46
CA MET A 72 8.67 -7.01 7.00
C MET A 72 7.88 -5.83 6.46
N GLY A 73 6.83 -6.07 5.66
CA GLY A 73 5.95 -5.00 5.18
C GLY A 73 5.25 -4.24 6.32
N ILE A 74 4.77 -4.95 7.34
CA ILE A 74 4.17 -4.34 8.54
C ILE A 74 5.21 -3.50 9.31
N MET A 75 6.43 -4.01 9.49
CA MET A 75 7.50 -3.27 10.14
C MET A 75 7.88 -2.02 9.34
N SER A 76 8.00 -2.12 8.01
CA SER A 76 8.26 -0.97 7.14
C SER A 76 7.16 0.07 7.23
N TYR A 77 5.90 -0.37 7.25
CA TYR A 77 4.74 0.48 7.43
C TYR A 77 4.84 1.27 8.74
N PHE A 78 5.01 0.60 9.88
CA PHE A 78 5.11 1.26 11.18
C PHE A 78 6.35 2.14 11.30
N LEU A 79 7.47 1.79 10.67
CA LEU A 79 8.68 2.62 10.69
C LEU A 79 8.52 3.88 9.83
N THR A 80 7.71 3.84 8.77
CA THR A 80 7.47 5.00 7.90
C THR A 80 6.68 6.10 8.62
N ILE A 81 5.77 5.74 9.53
CA ILE A 81 4.94 6.70 10.29
C ILE A 81 5.78 7.71 11.11
N PRO A 82 6.69 7.29 12.02
CA PRO A 82 7.52 8.23 12.77
C PRO A 82 8.51 8.98 11.88
N LEU A 83 8.96 8.40 10.76
CA LEU A 83 9.77 9.14 9.78
C LEU A 83 8.97 10.30 9.17
N LEU A 84 7.72 10.06 8.78
CA LEU A 84 6.83 11.10 8.27
C LEU A 84 6.47 12.14 9.32
N LEU A 85 6.26 11.72 10.57
CA LEU A 85 6.02 12.63 11.69
C LEU A 85 7.14 13.67 11.82
N ILE A 86 8.41 13.25 11.65
CA ILE A 86 9.58 14.12 11.76
C ILE A 86 9.73 15.02 10.54
N VAL A 87 9.49 14.50 9.32
CA VAL A 87 9.80 15.23 8.07
C VAL A 87 8.62 16.08 7.56
N PHE A 88 7.42 15.49 7.44
CA PHE A 88 6.21 16.17 6.95
C PHE A 88 4.96 15.65 7.69
N PRO A 89 4.60 16.26 8.84
CA PRO A 89 3.48 15.80 9.67
C PRO A 89 2.11 15.93 8.97
N SER A 90 2.00 16.72 7.90
CA SER A 90 0.77 16.82 7.09
C SER A 90 0.37 15.49 6.44
N GLU A 91 1.34 14.61 6.15
CA GLU A 91 1.12 13.31 5.53
C GLU A 91 0.79 12.20 6.54
N LEU A 92 0.80 12.52 7.84
CA LEU A 92 0.63 11.56 8.93
C LEU A 92 -0.77 10.94 8.96
N PHE A 93 -1.78 11.61 8.43
CA PHE A 93 -3.12 11.03 8.33
C PHE A 93 -3.29 10.25 7.03
N ILE A 94 -2.74 10.78 5.94
CA ILE A 94 -2.90 10.21 4.59
C ILE A 94 -2.21 8.85 4.52
N PHE A 95 -0.92 8.76 4.88
CA PHE A 95 -0.15 7.53 4.70
C PHE A 95 -0.68 6.33 5.50
N PRO A 96 -0.91 6.43 6.83
CA PRO A 96 -1.35 5.30 7.62
C PRO A 96 -2.76 4.83 7.30
N LEU A 97 -3.59 5.68 6.71
CA LEU A 97 -4.98 5.32 6.41
C LEU A 97 -5.17 4.93 4.93
N THR A 98 -4.34 5.42 4.01
CA THR A 98 -4.52 5.17 2.57
C THR A 98 -3.34 4.41 1.97
N THR A 99 -2.26 5.10 1.59
CA THR A 99 -1.16 4.55 0.78
C THR A 99 -0.42 3.40 1.49
N GLY A 100 -0.02 3.61 2.74
CA GLY A 100 0.65 2.59 3.54
C GLY A 100 -0.28 1.40 3.86
N LEU A 101 -1.52 1.69 4.27
CA LEU A 101 -2.49 0.67 4.64
C LEU A 101 -2.90 -0.20 3.46
N LEU A 102 -3.08 0.39 2.28
CA LEU A 102 -3.35 -0.34 1.04
C LEU A 102 -2.22 -1.32 0.72
N GLY A 103 -0.96 -0.88 0.83
CA GLY A 103 0.20 -1.72 0.58
C GLY A 103 0.23 -2.96 1.49
N VAL A 104 -0.05 -2.77 2.78
CA VAL A 104 -0.19 -3.87 3.74
C VAL A 104 -1.42 -4.72 3.45
N GLY A 105 -2.56 -4.10 3.12
CA GLY A 105 -3.83 -4.78 2.86
C GLY A 105 -3.76 -5.71 1.65
N ILE A 106 -3.16 -5.26 0.54
CA ILE A 106 -2.89 -6.09 -0.63
C ILE A 106 -1.90 -7.21 -0.27
N GLY A 107 -0.83 -6.90 0.46
CA GLY A 107 0.14 -7.88 0.92
C GLY A 107 -0.44 -9.00 1.79
N ALA A 108 -1.34 -8.62 2.71
CA ALA A 108 -2.13 -9.52 3.53
C ALA A 108 -3.10 -10.33 2.67
N GLY A 109 -3.74 -9.69 1.68
CA GLY A 109 -4.56 -10.36 0.67
C GLY A 109 -3.80 -11.49 -0.01
N PHE A 110 -2.59 -11.25 -0.51
CA PHE A 110 -1.73 -12.30 -1.10
C PHE A 110 -1.30 -13.38 -0.11
N TYR A 111 -1.24 -13.07 1.19
CA TYR A 111 -0.90 -14.05 2.22
C TYR A 111 -2.05 -15.00 2.52
N PHE A 112 -3.26 -14.47 2.68
CA PHE A 112 -4.43 -15.26 3.09
C PHE A 112 -5.20 -15.87 1.91
N PHE A 113 -5.21 -15.22 0.75
CA PHE A 113 -6.07 -15.59 -0.37
C PHE A 113 -5.26 -16.10 -1.56
N LYS A 114 -5.74 -17.18 -2.17
CA LYS A 114 -5.10 -17.78 -3.35
C LYS A 114 -5.51 -17.09 -4.66
N LYS A 115 -6.67 -16.42 -4.67
CA LYS A 115 -7.27 -15.82 -5.87
C LYS A 115 -6.97 -14.32 -5.93
N ARG A 116 -6.49 -13.84 -7.09
CA ARG A 116 -6.19 -12.42 -7.33
C ARG A 116 -7.38 -11.51 -7.06
N TRP A 117 -8.58 -11.91 -7.48
CA TRP A 117 -9.81 -11.15 -7.24
C TRP A 117 -10.05 -10.87 -5.76
N SER A 118 -9.83 -11.86 -4.89
CA SER A 118 -9.97 -11.66 -3.44
C SER A 118 -8.95 -10.66 -2.90
N VAL A 119 -7.72 -10.65 -3.43
CA VAL A 119 -6.69 -9.67 -3.06
C VAL A 119 -7.12 -8.26 -3.45
N ILE A 120 -7.63 -8.08 -4.67
CA ILE A 120 -8.12 -6.79 -5.16
C ILE A 120 -9.26 -6.29 -4.27
N CYS A 121 -10.24 -7.16 -3.95
CA CYS A 121 -11.35 -6.81 -3.07
C CYS A 121 -10.89 -6.38 -1.69
N ILE A 122 -9.91 -7.06 -1.09
CA ILE A 122 -9.38 -6.68 0.23
C ILE A 122 -8.69 -5.34 0.16
N GLY A 123 -7.80 -5.12 -0.81
CA GLY A 123 -7.17 -3.81 -0.99
C GLY A 123 -8.19 -2.69 -1.19
N ALA A 124 -9.25 -2.96 -1.96
CA ALA A 124 -10.32 -2.00 -2.20
C ALA A 124 -11.11 -1.68 -0.91
N LEU A 125 -11.45 -2.70 -0.11
CA LEU A 125 -12.12 -2.52 1.18
C LEU A 125 -11.23 -1.77 2.17
N THR A 126 -9.95 -2.13 2.25
CA THR A 126 -8.97 -1.46 3.11
C THR A 126 -8.85 0.02 2.75
N LEU A 127 -8.72 0.35 1.46
CA LEU A 127 -8.63 1.74 1.01
C LEU A 127 -9.94 2.51 1.21
N THR A 128 -11.08 1.87 0.92
CA THR A 128 -12.40 2.48 1.14
C THR A 128 -12.54 2.84 2.61
N LEU A 129 -12.28 1.91 3.53
CA LEU A 129 -12.31 2.18 4.97
C LEU A 129 -11.36 3.31 5.36
N GLY A 130 -10.14 3.31 4.83
CA GLY A 130 -9.16 4.39 5.04
C GLY A 130 -9.67 5.77 4.64
N ILE A 131 -10.21 5.90 3.43
CA ILE A 131 -10.77 7.16 2.91
C ILE A 131 -12.01 7.57 3.71
N MET A 132 -12.89 6.63 4.06
CA MET A 132 -14.08 6.92 4.86
C MET A 132 -13.71 7.42 6.26
N ILE A 133 -12.70 6.83 6.90
CA ILE A 133 -12.18 7.29 8.20
C ILE A 133 -11.60 8.71 8.06
N LEU A 134 -10.82 8.98 7.01
CA LEU A 134 -10.27 10.32 6.77
C LEU A 134 -11.36 11.39 6.59
N LEU A 135 -12.38 11.10 5.78
CA LEU A 135 -13.43 12.06 5.45
C LEU A 135 -14.41 12.31 6.61
N TYR A 136 -14.83 11.27 7.32
CA TYR A 136 -15.92 11.38 8.29
C TYR A 136 -15.48 11.38 9.75
N VAL A 137 -14.29 10.86 10.08
CA VAL A 137 -13.77 10.89 11.46
C VAL A 137 -12.78 12.03 11.64
N PHE A 138 -11.80 12.15 10.74
CA PHE A 138 -10.79 13.21 10.82
C PHE A 138 -11.19 14.50 10.12
N HIS A 139 -12.32 14.49 9.40
CA HIS A 139 -12.80 15.61 8.58
C HIS A 139 -11.72 16.17 7.63
N PHE A 140 -10.82 15.31 7.17
CA PHE A 140 -9.71 15.69 6.31
C PHE A 140 -10.19 15.66 4.84
N PRO A 141 -10.21 16.79 4.11
CA PRO A 141 -10.83 16.89 2.80
C PRO A 141 -9.92 16.33 1.69
N VAL A 142 -9.72 15.00 1.67
CA VAL A 142 -8.88 14.31 0.68
C VAL A 142 -9.39 14.49 -0.75
N LEU A 143 -10.72 14.59 -0.92
CA LEU A 143 -11.38 14.74 -2.23
C LEU A 143 -11.60 16.22 -2.62
N GLY A 144 -11.01 17.15 -1.89
CA GLY A 144 -11.21 18.59 -2.07
C GLY A 144 -12.60 19.07 -1.63
N PRO A 145 -12.96 20.33 -1.93
CA PRO A 145 -14.19 20.98 -1.44
C PRO A 145 -15.50 20.37 -1.98
N VAL A 146 -15.40 19.44 -2.93
CA VAL A 146 -16.53 18.85 -3.65
C VAL A 146 -17.25 17.77 -2.81
N ALA A 147 -16.55 17.17 -1.85
CA ALA A 147 -17.16 16.21 -0.94
C ALA A 147 -17.89 16.96 0.18
N SER A 148 -19.23 16.86 0.21
CA SER A 148 -20.02 17.38 1.32
C SER A 148 -19.64 16.66 2.62
N HIS A 149 -19.58 17.40 3.73
CA HIS A 149 -19.29 16.82 5.05
C HIS A 149 -20.38 15.85 5.55
N SER A 150 -21.54 15.83 4.90
CA SER A 150 -22.63 14.90 5.14
C SER A 150 -22.39 13.56 4.44
N PHE A 151 -22.58 12.46 5.17
CA PHE A 151 -22.53 11.12 4.57
C PHE A 151 -23.58 10.98 3.45
N SER A 152 -23.15 10.50 2.29
CA SER A 152 -24.02 10.18 1.17
C SER A 152 -23.70 8.78 0.63
N PHE A 153 -24.74 8.01 0.32
CA PHE A 153 -24.57 6.71 -0.32
C PHE A 153 -23.88 6.83 -1.68
N LEU A 154 -24.09 7.94 -2.39
CA LEU A 154 -23.47 8.19 -3.68
C LEU A 154 -21.96 8.40 -3.55
N THR A 155 -21.50 9.16 -2.54
CA THR A 155 -20.07 9.37 -2.29
C THR A 155 -19.39 8.10 -1.79
N ALA A 156 -20.02 7.33 -0.90
CA ALA A 156 -19.50 6.04 -0.47
C ALA A 156 -19.38 5.04 -1.65
N GLY A 157 -20.39 4.99 -2.52
CA GLY A 157 -20.38 4.16 -3.71
C GLY A 157 -19.28 4.54 -4.71
N SER A 158 -19.07 5.84 -4.95
CA SER A 158 -18.00 6.31 -5.84
C SER A 158 -16.60 6.03 -5.27
N ILE A 159 -16.40 6.21 -3.96
CA ILE A 159 -15.14 5.86 -3.28
C ILE A 159 -14.86 4.37 -3.42
N LEU A 160 -15.87 3.50 -3.27
CA LEU A 160 -15.70 2.06 -3.42
C LEU A 160 -15.29 1.67 -4.85
N ILE A 161 -15.96 2.23 -5.86
CA ILE A 161 -15.63 1.98 -7.28
C ILE A 161 -14.21 2.45 -7.59
N PHE A 162 -13.85 3.67 -7.17
CA PHE A 162 -12.50 4.20 -7.30
C PHE A 162 -11.47 3.29 -6.62
N SER A 163 -11.74 2.89 -5.36
CA SER A 163 -10.84 2.04 -4.59
C SER A 163 -10.65 0.67 -5.22
N PHE A 164 -11.67 0.14 -5.89
CA PHE A 164 -11.58 -1.11 -6.64
C PHE A 164 -10.62 -1.00 -7.82
N LEU A 165 -10.80 0.03 -8.67
CA LEU A 165 -9.93 0.29 -9.82
C LEU A 165 -8.49 0.57 -9.37
N TYR A 166 -8.33 1.35 -8.31
CA TYR A 166 -7.03 1.72 -7.77
C TYR A 166 -6.30 0.53 -7.14
N SER A 167 -7.00 -0.30 -6.36
CA SER A 167 -6.47 -1.55 -5.81
C SER A 167 -6.04 -2.52 -6.93
N TRP A 168 -6.83 -2.64 -7.99
CA TRP A 168 -6.49 -3.47 -9.14
C TRP A 168 -5.17 -3.01 -9.79
N LEU A 169 -5.01 -1.70 -10.02
CA LEU A 169 -3.77 -1.12 -10.54
C LEU A 169 -2.56 -1.47 -9.65
N TRP A 170 -2.70 -1.33 -8.33
CA TRP A 170 -1.62 -1.65 -7.39
C TRP A 170 -1.29 -3.13 -7.31
N VAL A 171 -2.29 -4.01 -7.44
CA VAL A 171 -2.06 -5.45 -7.50
C VAL A 171 -1.22 -5.81 -8.72
N GLU A 172 -1.57 -5.30 -9.91
CA GLU A 172 -0.81 -5.59 -11.13
C GLU A 172 0.60 -4.98 -11.09
N LEU A 173 0.74 -3.71 -10.67
CA LEU A 173 2.07 -3.10 -10.46
C LEU A 173 2.89 -3.88 -9.44
N GLY A 174 2.31 -4.25 -8.30
CA GLY A 174 2.99 -5.02 -7.26
C GLY A 174 3.55 -6.35 -7.79
N ILE A 175 2.79 -7.05 -8.62
CA ILE A 175 3.24 -8.30 -9.26
C ILE A 175 4.39 -8.04 -10.23
N LEU A 176 4.28 -7.01 -11.09
CA LEU A 176 5.31 -6.66 -12.06
C LEU A 176 6.64 -6.34 -11.38
N PHE A 177 6.60 -5.47 -10.37
CA PHE A 177 7.78 -5.10 -9.59
C PHE A 177 8.31 -6.30 -8.80
N PHE A 178 7.45 -7.09 -8.17
CA PHE A 178 7.88 -8.29 -7.45
C PHE A 178 8.66 -9.25 -8.35
N LYS A 179 8.18 -9.54 -9.56
CA LYS A 179 8.89 -10.38 -10.54
C LYS A 179 10.25 -9.82 -10.91
N LYS A 180 10.35 -8.50 -11.08
CA LYS A 180 11.60 -7.81 -11.42
C LYS A 180 12.61 -7.80 -10.27
N PHE A 181 12.16 -7.63 -9.03
CA PHE A 181 13.02 -7.53 -7.84
C PHE A 181 13.39 -8.88 -7.21
N LYS A 182 12.56 -9.92 -7.43
CA LYS A 182 12.80 -11.30 -6.97
C LYS A 182 14.24 -11.78 -7.17
N PRO A 183 14.86 -11.71 -8.38
CA PRO A 183 16.21 -12.22 -8.61
C PRO A 183 17.32 -11.46 -7.87
N PHE A 184 17.09 -10.21 -7.45
CA PHE A 184 18.10 -9.42 -6.74
C PHE A 184 18.09 -9.67 -5.23
N ILE A 185 16.94 -10.08 -4.69
CA ILE A 185 16.71 -10.14 -3.24
C ILE A 185 16.92 -11.57 -2.71
N LEU A 186 16.51 -12.57 -3.49
CA LEU A 186 16.58 -14.00 -3.17
C LEU A 186 17.89 -14.62 -3.62
#